data_AF-A0A5A9FLY1-F1
#
_entry.id   AF-A0A5A9FLY1-F1
#
_cell.length_a   1.000
_cell.length_b   1.000
_cell.length_c   1.000
_cell.angle_alpha   90.00
_cell.angle_beta   90.00
_cell.angle_gamma   90.00
#
_symmetry.space_group_name_H-M   'P 1'
#
loop_
_entity.id
_entity.type
_entity.pdbx_description
1 polymer ?
#
loop_
_entity_poly.entity_id
_entity_poly.type
_entity_poly.pdbx_seq_one_letter_code
_entity_poly.pdbx_strand_id
1 'polypeptide(L)'
;MPQPATPRRKEVRLFRNNRSQAIRIPAEYELPGDSVFISRDGDRLIIEPIRKKGLLALLESWEPLEEEFPDIDDEPVAPKDIF
;
A
#
# COMPACT_ATOMS: atom_id res chain seq x y z
N MET A 1 -9.35 -24.14 -13.69
CA MET A 1 -9.71 -23.15 -12.64
C MET A 1 -8.66 -23.23 -11.54
N PRO A 2 -8.04 -22.11 -11.11
CA PRO A 2 -7.11 -22.17 -9.99
C PRO A 2 -7.90 -22.51 -8.73
N GLN A 3 -7.48 -23.55 -8.02
CA GLN A 3 -8.08 -23.98 -6.77
C GLN A 3 -7.75 -22.93 -5.69
N PRO A 4 -8.72 -22.46 -4.87
CA PRO A 4 -8.40 -21.52 -3.80
C PRO A 4 -7.44 -22.21 -2.83
N ALA A 5 -6.22 -21.67 -2.72
CA ALA A 5 -5.24 -22.17 -1.77
C ALA A 5 -5.86 -22.17 -0.38
N THR A 6 -5.96 -23.34 0.26
CA THR A 6 -6.45 -23.43 1.63
C THR A 6 -5.52 -22.58 2.51
N PRO A 7 -6.02 -21.55 3.20
CA PRO A 7 -5.15 -20.73 4.03
C PRO A 7 -4.58 -21.63 5.12
N ARG A 8 -3.26 -21.80 5.12
CA ARG A 8 -2.56 -22.45 6.23
C ARG A 8 -2.96 -21.67 7.48
N ARG A 9 -3.46 -22.35 8.51
CA ARG A 9 -3.78 -21.73 9.81
C ARG A 9 -2.58 -21.93 10.71
N LYS A 10 -2.15 -20.87 11.39
CA LYS A 10 -1.09 -20.93 12.37
C LYS A 10 -1.62 -20.44 13.71
N GLU A 11 -1.45 -21.25 14.74
CA GLU A 11 -1.77 -20.85 16.10
C GLU A 11 -0.73 -19.84 16.57
N VAL A 12 -1.20 -18.68 17.02
CA VAL A 12 -0.36 -17.61 17.56
C VAL A 12 -0.89 -17.20 18.93
N ARG A 13 0.02 -16.80 19.82
CA ARG A 13 -0.36 -16.35 21.16
C ARG A 13 -0.73 -14.88 21.15
N LEU A 14 -1.84 -14.58 21.83
CA LEU A 14 -2.25 -13.21 22.14
C LEU A 14 -1.37 -12.68 23.28
N PHE A 15 -1.01 -11.41 23.21
CA PHE A 15 -0.30 -10.72 24.28
C PHE A 15 -0.91 -9.33 24.53
N ARG A 16 -0.46 -8.68 25.61
CA ARG A 16 -0.88 -7.33 25.96
C ARG A 16 0.24 -6.35 25.60
N ASN A 17 -0.12 -5.28 24.90
CA ASN A 17 0.72 -4.12 24.69
C ASN A 17 0.05 -2.93 25.39
N ASN A 18 0.55 -2.57 26.58
CA ASN A 18 -0.10 -1.61 27.48
C ASN A 18 -1.57 -1.99 27.76
N ARG A 19 -2.52 -1.15 27.34
CA ARG A 19 -3.97 -1.35 27.53
C ARG A 19 -4.63 -2.10 26.36
N SER A 20 -3.86 -2.47 25.35
CA SER A 20 -4.36 -3.11 24.12
C SER A 20 -3.98 -4.58 24.04
N GLN A 21 -4.81 -5.37 23.35
CA GLN A 21 -4.45 -6.74 22.96
C GLN A 21 -3.73 -6.70 21.61
N ALA A 22 -2.74 -7.56 21.45
CA ALA A 22 -1.94 -7.63 20.23
C ALA A 22 -1.62 -9.09 19.86
N ILE A 23 -1.34 -9.31 18.58
CA ILE A 23 -0.78 -10.55 18.02
C ILE A 23 0.53 -10.23 17.31
N ARG A 24 1.48 -11.16 17.34
CA ARG A 24 2.64 -11.09 16.45
C ARG A 24 2.25 -11.74 15.15
N ILE A 25 2.28 -10.97 14.06
CA ILE A 25 2.00 -11.48 12.72
C ILE A 25 3.26 -12.23 12.25
N PRO A 26 3.19 -13.54 12.00
CA PRO A 26 4.32 -14.29 11.42
C PRO A 26 4.66 -13.76 10.02
N ALA A 27 5.92 -13.86 9.61
CA ALA A 27 6.40 -13.31 8.33
C ALA A 27 5.60 -13.83 7.11
N GLU A 28 5.13 -15.07 7.15
CA GLU A 28 4.30 -15.64 6.07
C GLU A 28 2.89 -15.02 5.96
N TYR A 29 2.45 -14.22 6.94
CA TYR A 29 1.19 -13.47 6.95
C TYR A 29 1.41 -11.95 6.99
N GLU A 30 2.64 -11.48 6.74
CA GLU A 30 2.96 -10.06 6.76
C GLU A 30 2.12 -9.28 5.73
N LEU A 31 1.51 -8.19 6.17
CA LEU A 31 0.70 -7.32 5.33
C LEU A 31 1.55 -6.16 4.82
N PRO A 32 1.33 -5.69 3.58
CA PRO A 32 2.05 -4.55 3.05
C PRO A 32 1.65 -3.26 3.78
N GLY A 33 2.63 -2.37 3.97
CA GLY A 33 2.44 -1.06 4.58
C GLY A 33 2.59 -1.04 6.11
N ASP A 34 2.21 0.08 6.72
CA ASP A 34 2.33 0.35 8.15
C ASP A 34 0.96 0.40 8.86
N SER A 35 -0.13 0.36 8.10
CA SER A 35 -1.48 0.65 8.56
C SER A 35 -2.49 -0.35 7.99
N VAL A 36 -3.46 -0.75 8.81
CA VAL A 36 -4.47 -1.76 8.47
C VAL A 36 -5.86 -1.32 8.94
N PHE A 37 -6.89 -1.73 8.21
CA PHE A 37 -8.27 -1.76 8.70
C PHE A 37 -8.50 -3.05 9.48
N ILE A 38 -9.31 -2.97 10.53
CA ILE A 38 -9.76 -4.14 11.29
C ILE A 38 -11.29 -4.12 11.36
N SER A 39 -11.91 -5.24 10.98
CA SER A 39 -13.34 -5.46 11.09
C SER A 39 -13.63 -6.78 11.80
N ARG A 40 -14.85 -6.92 12.30
CA ARG A 40 -15.30 -8.12 13.03
C ARG A 40 -16.48 -8.74 12.29
N ASP A 41 -16.37 -10.03 12.02
CA ASP A 41 -17.45 -10.86 11.48
C ASP A 41 -17.67 -12.03 12.45
N GLY A 42 -18.68 -11.90 13.32
CA GLY A 42 -18.94 -12.83 14.42
C GLY A 42 -17.73 -12.95 15.37
N ASP A 43 -17.15 -14.16 15.41
CA ASP A 43 -15.97 -14.50 16.22
C ASP A 43 -14.64 -14.23 15.50
N ARG A 44 -14.67 -13.79 14.24
CA ARG A 44 -13.47 -13.56 13.41
C ARG A 44 -13.10 -12.09 13.40
N LEU A 45 -11.79 -11.84 13.48
CA LEU A 45 -11.20 -10.54 13.15
C LEU A 45 -10.64 -10.61 11.73
N ILE A 46 -11.10 -9.70 10.88
CA ILE A 46 -10.63 -9.55 9.51
C ILE A 46 -9.71 -8.32 9.50
N ILE A 47 -8.48 -8.49 9.01
CA ILE A 47 -7.46 -7.44 8.96
C ILE A 47 -7.07 -7.24 7.50
N GLU A 48 -7.20 -6.01 7.01
CA GLU A 48 -6.94 -5.65 5.61
C GLU A 48 -5.93 -4.50 5.54
N PRO A 49 -4.95 -4.54 4.62
CA PRO A 49 -3.98 -3.47 4.50
C PRO A 49 -4.62 -2.18 3.96
N ILE A 50 -4.25 -1.04 4.54
CA ILE A 50 -4.59 0.25 3.94
C ILE A 50 -3.64 0.48 2.77
N ARG A 51 -4.15 0.26 1.55
CA ARG A 51 -3.39 0.58 0.34
C ARG A 51 -3.44 2.08 0.13
N LYS A 52 -2.30 2.77 0.31
CA LYS A 52 -2.14 4.11 -0.25
C LYS A 52 -2.35 4.00 -1.75
N LYS A 53 -3.20 4.86 -2.32
CA LYS A 53 -3.38 4.93 -3.78
C LYS A 53 -1.98 5.09 -4.39
N GLY A 54 -1.54 4.09 -5.14
CA GLY A 54 -0.26 4.14 -5.85
C GLY A 54 -0.32 5.16 -6.99
N LEU A 55 0.81 5.38 -7.67
CA LEU A 55 0.87 6.26 -8.85
C LEU A 55 -0.28 5.97 -9.85
N LEU A 56 -0.60 4.68 -10.07
CA LEU A 56 -1.71 4.28 -10.93
C LEU A 56 -3.07 4.82 -10.46
N ALA A 57 -3.40 4.67 -9.18
CA ALA A 57 -4.68 5.14 -8.63
C ALA A 57 -4.75 6.67 -8.51
N LEU A 58 -3.60 7.36 -8.54
CA LEU A 58 -3.53 8.82 -8.68
C LEU A 58 -3.76 9.23 -10.14
N LEU A 59 -3.10 8.59 -11.10
CA LEU A 59 -3.28 8.85 -12.54
C LEU A 59 -4.72 8.58 -12.98
N GLU A 60 -5.35 7.51 -12.47
CA GLU A 60 -6.78 7.22 -12.70
C GLU A 60 -7.71 8.32 -12.17
N SER A 61 -7.26 9.11 -11.19
CA SER A 61 -8.06 10.19 -10.61
C SER A 61 -7.94 11.52 -11.35
N TRP A 62 -7.06 11.62 -12.35
CA TRP A 62 -6.86 12.86 -13.09
C TRP A 62 -7.85 12.97 -14.25
N GLU A 63 -8.43 14.15 -14.41
CA GLU A 63 -9.23 14.51 -15.58
C GLU A 63 -8.30 14.89 -16.74
N PRO A 64 -8.75 14.73 -18.00
CA PRO A 64 -7.99 15.23 -19.15
C PRO A 64 -7.67 16.71 -18.99
N LEU A 65 -6.43 17.08 -19.28
CA LEU A 65 -6.05 18.50 -19.32
C LEU A 65 -6.67 19.14 -20.56
N GLU A 66 -7.43 20.21 -20.38
CA GLU A 66 -8.00 20.99 -21.50
C GLU A 66 -6.99 22.01 -22.08
N GLU A 67 -5.89 22.22 -21.37
CA GLU A 67 -4.84 23.15 -21.75
C GLU A 67 -3.89 22.51 -22.76
N GLU A 68 -3.56 23.24 -23.84
CA GLU A 68 -2.46 22.87 -24.72
C GLU A 68 -1.12 23.03 -23.99
N PHE A 69 -0.19 22.13 -24.28
CA PHE A 69 1.17 22.29 -23.78
C PHE A 69 1.75 23.61 -24.35
N PRO A 70 2.38 24.45 -23.51
CA PRO A 70 3.04 25.64 -24.02
C PRO A 70 4.23 25.25 -24.90
N ASP A 71 4.61 26.13 -25.82
CA ASP A 71 5.89 26.02 -26.51
C ASP A 71 7.01 26.16 -25.46
N ILE A 72 7.87 25.14 -25.40
CA ILE A 72 9.04 25.12 -24.51
C ILE A 72 10.26 25.26 -25.41
N ASP A 73 11.03 26.33 -25.21
CA ASP A 73 12.29 26.53 -25.90
C ASP A 73 13.29 25.45 -25.47
N ASP A 74 13.73 24.62 -26.42
CA ASP A 74 14.77 23.60 -26.21
C ASP A 74 16.15 24.27 -26.25
N GLU A 75 16.47 25.02 -25.19
CA GLU A 75 17.75 25.69 -25.07
C GLU A 75 18.89 24.65 -24.98
N PRO A 76 20.01 24.87 -25.68
CA PRO A 76 21.17 24.03 -25.52
C PRO A 76 21.66 24.09 -24.07
N VAL A 77 22.12 22.94 -23.56
CA VAL A 77 22.68 22.86 -22.21
C VAL A 77 23.77 23.92 -22.04
N ALA A 78 23.62 24.78 -21.03
CA ALA A 78 24.63 25.79 -20.73
C ALA A 78 25.97 25.12 -20.39
N PRO A 79 27.10 25.63 -20.91
CA PRO A 79 28.41 25.13 -20.52
C PRO A 79 28.59 25.32 -19.02
N LYS A 80 28.76 24.22 -18.31
CA LYS A 80 29.21 24.20 -16.91
C LYS A 80 30.66 23.78 -16.90
N ASP A 81 31.46 24.46 -16.08
CA ASP A 81 32.80 23.97 -15.77
C ASP A 81 32.64 22.75 -14.86
N ILE A 82 32.91 21.55 -15.40
CA ILE A 82 32.75 20.28 -14.69
C ILE A 82 34.10 19.76 -14.17
N PHE A 83 35.11 20.64 -14.06
CA PHE A 83 36.44 20.30 -13.55
C PHE A 83 36.99 21.44 -12.68
#